data_AF-A0A7Y3J105-F1
#
_entry.id   AF-A0A7Y3J105-F1
#
_cell.length_a   1.000
_cell.length_b   1.000
_cell.length_c   1.000
_cell.angle_alpha   90.00
_cell.angle_beta   90.00
_cell.angle_gamma   90.00
#
_symmetry.space_group_name_H-M   'P 1'
#
loop_
_entity.id
_entity.type
_entity.pdbx_description
1 polymer ?
#
loop_
_entity_poly.entity_id
_entity_poly.type
_entity_poly.pdbx_seq_one_letter_code
_entity_poly.pdbx_strand_id
1 'polypeptide(L)'
;EVSQLVDEVDRVASQAQFNGINMLTGAFARSEGTNKVTASMYFHVGANVDQRVRVYIGTMTAAALGIRGLSDGKKISLGSPDDANRAIMTFDAALQKVSKQRADLGAYQNRLEFTIKGLNVGAENLQASESRIRDVDMAKEMVKYTKNQILVQAGNAMLAQANQQPQSVLQLLR
;
A
#
# COMPACT_ATOMS: atom_id res chain seq x y z
N GLU A 1 25.47 -29.96 -15.80
CA GLU A 1 24.15 -29.75 -15.16
C GLU A 1 24.23 -28.82 -13.95
N VAL A 2 24.89 -29.18 -12.83
CA VAL A 2 24.98 -28.31 -11.63
C VAL A 2 25.48 -26.90 -11.94
N SER A 3 26.52 -26.77 -12.78
CA SER A 3 26.99 -25.46 -13.23
C SER A 3 25.91 -24.61 -13.91
N GLN A 4 25.06 -25.21 -14.75
CA GLN A 4 24.01 -24.48 -15.46
C GLN A 4 22.91 -24.04 -14.50
N LEU A 5 22.60 -24.85 -13.49
CA LEU A 5 21.66 -24.48 -12.43
C LEU A 5 22.18 -23.31 -11.59
N VAL A 6 23.48 -23.27 -11.30
CA VAL A 6 24.10 -22.14 -10.59
C VAL A 6 24.04 -20.86 -11.43
N ASP A 7 24.32 -20.97 -12.73
CA ASP A 7 24.25 -19.84 -13.65
C ASP A 7 22.79 -19.35 -13.80
N GLU A 8 21.81 -20.26 -13.75
CA GLU A 8 20.38 -19.91 -13.72
C GLU A 8 19.96 -19.21 -12.42
N VAL A 9 20.48 -19.62 -11.26
CA VAL A 9 20.25 -18.92 -9.99
C VAL A 9 20.76 -17.48 -10.06
N ASP A 10 21.93 -17.25 -10.64
CA ASP A 10 22.46 -15.90 -10.84
C ASP A 10 21.64 -15.10 -11.85
N ARG A 11 21.15 -15.73 -12.92
CA ARG A 11 20.26 -15.09 -13.89
C ARG A 11 18.97 -14.64 -13.21
N VAL A 12 18.33 -15.49 -12.43
CA VAL A 12 17.11 -15.15 -11.69
C VAL A 12 17.37 -14.03 -10.69
N ALA A 13 18.47 -14.10 -9.93
CA ALA A 13 18.81 -13.06 -8.96
C ALA A 13 19.11 -11.69 -9.61
N SER A 14 19.72 -11.69 -10.80
CA SER A 14 20.08 -10.45 -11.52
C SER A 14 18.95 -9.87 -12.37
N GLN A 15 18.03 -10.69 -12.87
CA GLN A 15 16.92 -10.26 -13.73
C GLN A 15 15.60 -10.04 -12.97
N ALA A 16 15.49 -10.47 -11.71
CA ALA A 16 14.32 -10.22 -10.88
C ALA A 16 14.18 -8.72 -10.56
N GLN A 17 13.37 -8.04 -11.37
CA GLN A 17 13.11 -6.61 -11.26
C GLN A 17 11.64 -6.31 -10.98
N PHE A 18 11.38 -5.23 -10.25
CA PHE A 18 10.07 -4.63 -10.10
C PHE A 18 10.18 -3.15 -10.46
N ASN A 19 9.37 -2.68 -11.43
CA ASN A 19 9.41 -1.31 -11.93
C ASN A 19 10.85 -0.85 -12.32
N GLY A 20 11.63 -1.74 -12.95
CA GLY A 20 13.02 -1.48 -13.36
C GLY A 20 14.06 -1.54 -12.23
N ILE A 21 13.66 -1.87 -11.00
CA ILE A 21 14.58 -1.97 -9.86
C ILE A 21 14.89 -3.44 -9.57
N ASN A 22 16.17 -3.80 -9.55
CA ASN A 22 16.61 -5.15 -9.22
C ASN A 22 16.40 -5.43 -7.73
N MET A 23 15.64 -6.49 -7.43
CA MET A 23 15.17 -6.77 -6.07
C MET A 23 16.15 -7.65 -5.29
N LEU A 24 16.87 -8.56 -5.95
CA LEU A 24 17.64 -9.64 -5.31
C LEU A 24 19.16 -9.45 -5.34
N THR A 25 19.64 -8.30 -5.82
CA THR A 25 21.08 -8.00 -5.98
C THR A 25 21.72 -7.36 -4.75
N GLY A 26 21.01 -7.30 -3.62
CA GLY A 26 21.53 -6.77 -2.36
C GLY A 26 21.35 -5.28 -2.15
N ALA A 27 20.79 -4.56 -3.13
CA ALA A 27 20.54 -3.12 -3.04
C ALA A 27 19.73 -2.73 -1.79
N PHE A 28 18.81 -3.61 -1.35
CA PHE A 28 17.89 -3.39 -0.22
C PHE A 28 18.22 -4.23 1.02
N ALA A 29 19.43 -4.76 1.11
CA ALA A 29 19.81 -5.62 2.23
C ALA A 29 19.97 -4.82 3.54
N ARG A 30 19.99 -5.53 4.67
CA ARG A 30 20.47 -4.93 5.93
C ARG A 30 21.96 -4.67 5.83
N SER A 31 22.41 -3.57 6.44
CA SER A 31 23.83 -3.21 6.53
C SER A 31 24.52 -4.14 7.55
N GLU A 32 24.75 -5.39 7.14
CA GLU A 32 25.50 -6.38 7.89
C GLU A 32 26.57 -6.98 6.97
N GLY A 33 27.83 -6.67 7.27
CA GLY A 33 29.06 -7.33 6.79
C GLY A 33 29.30 -7.32 5.27
N THR A 34 28.59 -8.20 4.55
CA THR A 34 28.91 -8.61 3.17
C THR A 34 28.02 -7.95 2.11
N ASN A 35 26.97 -7.23 2.52
CA ASN A 35 26.00 -6.62 1.61
C ASN A 35 26.35 -5.16 1.29
N LYS A 36 26.46 -4.82 0.00
CA LYS A 36 26.49 -3.42 -0.46
C LYS A 36 25.06 -2.86 -0.47
N VAL A 37 24.68 -2.18 0.62
CA VAL A 37 23.40 -1.47 0.70
C VAL A 37 23.49 -0.21 -0.15
N THR A 38 22.74 -0.19 -1.25
CA THR A 38 22.72 0.93 -2.21
C THR A 38 21.42 1.72 -2.12
N ALA A 39 20.35 1.13 -1.60
CA ALA A 39 19.03 1.73 -1.49
C ALA A 39 18.24 1.21 -0.28
N SER A 40 17.16 1.89 0.09
CA SER A 40 16.21 1.43 1.11
C SER A 40 14.82 1.33 0.51
N MET A 41 14.14 0.20 0.73
CA MET A 41 12.76 0.02 0.29
C MET A 41 11.80 0.38 1.42
N TYR A 42 11.07 1.47 1.23
CA TYR A 42 10.00 1.89 2.14
C TYR A 42 8.66 1.84 1.43
N PHE A 43 7.68 1.28 2.12
CA PHE A 43 6.27 1.39 1.75
C PHE A 43 5.61 2.42 2.67
N HIS A 44 4.99 3.43 2.09
CA HIS A 44 4.13 4.34 2.84
C HIS A 44 2.76 3.65 2.98
N VAL A 45 2.36 3.37 4.22
CA VAL A 45 1.20 2.51 4.53
C VAL A 45 0.12 3.27 5.28
N GLY A 46 0.15 4.60 5.26
CA GLY A 46 -0.86 5.42 5.90
C GLY A 46 -0.82 6.86 5.39
N ALA A 47 -1.80 7.66 5.79
CA ALA A 47 -2.00 9.02 5.27
C ALA A 47 -1.13 10.08 5.98
N ASN A 48 -0.55 9.76 7.13
CA ASN A 48 0.18 10.72 7.96
C ASN A 48 1.69 10.52 7.88
N VAL A 49 2.43 11.55 8.31
CA VAL A 49 3.89 11.53 8.42
C VAL A 49 4.37 10.33 9.25
N ASP A 50 5.49 9.75 8.84
CA ASP A 50 6.15 8.59 9.46
C ASP A 50 5.39 7.26 9.47
N GLN A 51 4.26 7.15 8.76
CA GLN A 51 3.56 5.88 8.54
C GLN A 51 4.21 5.08 7.41
N ARG A 52 5.44 4.59 7.64
CA ARG A 52 6.21 3.81 6.66
C ARG A 52 6.75 2.50 7.23
N VAL A 53 6.73 1.46 6.39
CA VAL A 53 7.33 0.16 6.69
C VAL A 53 8.53 -0.04 5.79
N ARG A 54 9.69 -0.28 6.39
CA ARG A 54 10.90 -0.64 5.65
C ARG A 54 10.96 -2.15 5.46
N VAL A 55 11.21 -2.61 4.24
CA VAL A 55 11.40 -4.02 3.90
C VAL A 55 12.84 -4.26 3.47
N TYR A 56 13.38 -5.40 3.86
CA TYR A 56 14.75 -5.78 3.57
C TYR A 56 14.78 -7.01 2.67
N ILE A 57 15.63 -6.95 1.65
CA ILE A 57 15.90 -8.07 0.75
C ILE A 57 17.40 -8.28 0.67
N GLY A 58 17.86 -9.41 1.20
CA GLY A 58 19.27 -9.81 1.10
C GLY A 58 19.68 -10.16 -0.33
N THR A 59 20.99 -10.18 -0.57
CA THR A 59 21.55 -10.63 -1.85
C THR A 59 21.31 -12.13 -2.03
N MET A 60 20.66 -12.53 -3.14
CA MET A 60 20.34 -13.95 -3.43
C MET A 60 21.12 -14.53 -4.62
N THR A 61 22.21 -13.88 -5.03
CA THR A 61 23.14 -14.42 -6.04
C THR A 61 23.86 -15.66 -5.52
N ALA A 62 24.31 -16.55 -6.40
CA ALA A 62 25.04 -17.77 -6.06
C ALA A 62 26.30 -17.50 -5.23
N ALA A 63 26.98 -16.38 -5.47
CA ALA A 63 28.14 -15.95 -4.69
C ALA A 63 27.75 -15.63 -3.23
N ALA A 64 26.70 -14.82 -3.02
CA ALA A 64 26.20 -14.48 -1.68
C ALA A 64 25.61 -15.67 -0.90
N LEU A 65 25.06 -16.64 -1.63
CA LEU A 65 24.58 -17.90 -1.07
C LEU A 65 25.72 -18.87 -0.71
N GLY A 66 26.95 -18.61 -1.17
CA GLY A 66 28.12 -19.47 -0.93
C GLY A 66 28.22 -20.66 -1.88
N ILE A 67 27.37 -20.71 -2.91
CA ILE A 67 27.32 -21.75 -3.95
C ILE A 67 28.46 -21.56 -4.97
N ARG A 68 28.92 -20.32 -5.13
CA ARG A 68 30.15 -19.98 -5.86
C ARG A 68 31.15 -19.40 -4.87
N GLY A 69 32.39 -19.91 -4.89
CA GLY A 69 33.45 -19.41 -4.00
C GLY A 69 33.66 -17.91 -4.20
N LEU A 70 33.48 -17.14 -3.12
CA LEU A 70 33.51 -15.66 -3.12
C LEU A 70 34.84 -15.06 -3.62
N SER A 71 35.94 -15.82 -3.59
CA SER A 71 37.29 -15.32 -3.89
C SER A 71 37.92 -15.89 -5.17
N ASP A 72 37.41 -16.99 -5.74
CA ASP A 72 38.12 -17.74 -6.79
C ASP A 72 37.24 -18.13 -7.99
N GLY A 73 35.94 -17.81 -7.97
CA GLY A 73 34.99 -18.15 -9.05
C GLY A 73 34.81 -19.66 -9.30
N LYS A 74 35.53 -20.51 -8.57
CA LYS A 74 35.47 -21.96 -8.67
C LYS A 74 34.08 -22.43 -8.25
N LYS A 75 33.46 -23.14 -9.20
CA LYS A 75 32.20 -23.86 -9.02
C LYS A 75 32.47 -25.01 -8.06
N ILE A 76 31.49 -25.35 -7.22
CA ILE A 76 31.57 -26.53 -6.35
C ILE A 76 31.89 -27.74 -7.23
N SER A 77 33.00 -28.43 -6.93
CA SER A 77 33.38 -29.66 -7.60
C SER A 77 32.50 -30.80 -7.08
N LEU A 78 32.09 -31.71 -7.96
CA LEU A 78 31.46 -32.98 -7.57
C LEU A 78 32.36 -34.18 -7.95
N GLY A 79 33.65 -33.92 -8.17
CA GLY A 79 34.59 -34.93 -8.68
C GLY A 79 34.96 -36.02 -7.68
N SER A 80 34.75 -35.80 -6.37
CA SER A 80 35.03 -36.77 -5.31
C SER A 80 33.85 -36.90 -4.32
N PRO A 81 33.74 -38.01 -3.58
CA PRO A 81 32.74 -38.18 -2.53
C PRO A 81 32.83 -37.12 -1.40
N ASP A 82 34.04 -36.65 -1.06
CA ASP A 82 34.22 -35.59 -0.06
C ASP A 82 33.71 -34.24 -0.57
N ASP A 83 34.02 -33.91 -1.83
CA ASP A 83 33.53 -32.67 -2.46
C ASP A 83 32.00 -32.66 -2.58
N ALA A 84 31.39 -33.81 -2.88
CA ALA A 84 29.94 -33.95 -2.93
C ALA A 84 29.29 -33.73 -1.54
N ASN A 85 29.89 -34.23 -0.46
CA ASN A 85 29.38 -33.98 0.90
C ASN A 85 29.51 -32.49 1.30
N ARG A 86 30.62 -31.83 0.93
CA ARG A 86 30.78 -30.39 1.12
C ARG A 86 29.75 -29.59 0.31
N ALA A 87 29.48 -30.03 -0.92
CA ALA A 87 28.45 -29.43 -1.78
C ALA A 87 27.07 -29.44 -1.11
N ILE A 88 26.64 -30.60 -0.60
CA ILE A 88 25.37 -30.75 0.11
C ILE A 88 25.29 -29.78 1.28
N MET A 89 26.33 -29.71 2.12
CA MET A 89 26.36 -28.78 3.25
C MET A 89 26.22 -27.31 2.83
N THR A 90 26.88 -26.91 1.73
CA THR A 90 26.74 -25.55 1.20
C THR A 90 25.36 -25.27 0.61
N PHE A 91 24.74 -26.26 -0.04
CA PHE A 91 23.39 -26.14 -0.58
C PHE A 91 22.34 -26.05 0.53
N ASP A 92 22.47 -26.83 1.60
CA ASP A 92 21.57 -26.75 2.76
C ASP A 92 21.64 -25.37 3.43
N ALA A 93 22.84 -24.84 3.61
CA ALA A 93 23.02 -23.48 4.13
C ALA A 93 22.41 -22.42 3.20
N ALA A 94 22.56 -22.58 1.88
CA ALA A 94 21.94 -21.69 0.90
C ALA A 94 20.40 -21.78 0.93
N LEU A 95 19.83 -22.98 0.97
CA LEU A 95 18.40 -23.23 1.08
C LEU A 95 17.82 -22.64 2.37
N GLN A 96 18.54 -22.74 3.48
CA GLN A 96 18.14 -22.14 4.74
C GLN A 96 18.08 -20.61 4.64
N LYS A 97 19.07 -19.97 3.99
CA LYS A 97 19.06 -18.51 3.74
C LYS A 97 17.89 -18.09 2.85
N VAL A 98 17.64 -18.81 1.76
CA VAL A 98 16.52 -18.52 0.84
C VAL A 98 15.18 -18.69 1.56
N SER A 99 15.03 -19.78 2.33
CA SER A 99 13.82 -20.05 3.10
C SER A 99 13.57 -18.97 4.15
N LYS A 100 14.62 -18.50 4.84
CA LYS A 100 14.52 -17.38 5.78
C LYS A 100 14.07 -16.09 5.08
N GLN A 101 14.68 -15.75 3.94
CA GLN A 101 14.27 -14.57 3.17
C GLN A 101 12.81 -14.65 2.70
N ARG A 102 12.34 -15.83 2.27
CA ARG A 102 10.93 -16.04 1.89
C ARG A 102 9.99 -15.92 3.10
N ALA A 103 10.36 -16.47 4.25
CA ALA A 103 9.59 -16.35 5.48
C ALA A 103 9.47 -14.89 5.92
N ASP A 104 10.55 -14.12 5.88
CA ASP A 104 10.54 -12.70 6.20
C ASP A 104 9.62 -11.91 5.24
N LEU A 105 9.69 -12.18 3.93
CA LEU A 105 8.80 -11.57 2.93
C LEU A 105 7.33 -11.95 3.15
N GLY A 106 7.04 -13.20 3.50
CA GLY A 106 5.69 -13.63 3.85
C GLY A 106 5.16 -12.93 5.11
N ALA A 107 6.01 -12.72 6.12
CA ALA A 107 5.63 -11.94 7.30
C ALA A 107 5.32 -10.48 6.95
N TYR A 108 6.11 -9.84 6.08
CA TYR A 108 5.79 -8.49 5.58
C TYR A 108 4.48 -8.46 4.78
N GLN A 109 4.21 -9.46 3.96
CA GLN A 109 2.95 -9.58 3.22
C GLN A 109 1.75 -9.66 4.16
N ASN A 110 1.80 -10.55 5.17
CA ASN A 110 0.74 -10.68 6.16
C ASN A 110 0.49 -9.36 6.88
N ARG A 111 1.57 -8.68 7.29
CA ARG A 111 1.47 -7.36 7.94
C ARG A 111 0.81 -6.33 7.03
N LEU A 112 1.17 -6.29 5.75
CA LEU A 112 0.55 -5.36 4.78
C LEU A 112 -0.93 -5.70 4.55
N GLU A 113 -1.30 -6.98 4.49
CA GLU A 113 -2.70 -7.40 4.35
C GLU A 113 -3.54 -6.96 5.57
N PHE A 114 -3.05 -7.16 6.79
CA PHE A 114 -3.72 -6.65 7.99
C PHE A 114 -3.79 -5.12 8.00
N THR A 115 -2.74 -4.44 7.54
CA THR A 115 -2.72 -2.99 7.45
C THR A 115 -3.78 -2.51 6.46
N ILE A 116 -3.90 -3.13 5.28
CA ILE A 116 -4.95 -2.81 4.29
C ILE A 116 -6.34 -2.99 4.88
N LYS A 117 -6.61 -4.11 5.57
CA LYS A 117 -7.90 -4.35 6.23
C LYS A 117 -8.21 -3.27 7.28
N GLY A 118 -7.22 -2.90 8.10
CA GLY A 118 -7.37 -1.83 9.08
C GLY A 118 -7.61 -0.45 8.45
N LEU A 119 -6.90 -0.13 7.37
CA LEU A 119 -7.09 1.13 6.63
C LEU A 119 -8.47 1.21 5.99
N ASN A 120 -8.98 0.11 5.42
CA ASN A 120 -10.31 0.07 4.83
C ASN A 120 -11.40 0.34 5.87
N VAL A 121 -11.31 -0.29 7.04
CA VAL A 121 -12.24 -0.02 8.16
C VAL A 121 -12.11 1.42 8.65
N GLY A 122 -10.89 1.94 8.74
CA GLY A 122 -10.64 3.34 9.09
C GLY A 122 -11.25 4.32 8.09
N ALA A 123 -11.08 4.05 6.79
CA ALA A 123 -11.63 4.85 5.70
C ALA A 123 -13.15 4.82 5.68
N GLU A 124 -13.78 3.65 5.89
CA GLU A 124 -15.23 3.51 5.99
C GLU A 124 -15.80 4.32 7.17
N ASN A 125 -15.17 4.20 8.36
CA ASN A 125 -15.59 4.96 9.53
C ASN A 125 -15.42 6.47 9.35
N LEU A 126 -14.33 6.90 8.70
CA LEU A 126 -14.07 8.31 8.43
C LEU A 126 -15.06 8.86 7.40
N GLN A 127 -15.32 8.12 6.33
CA GLN A 127 -16.33 8.49 5.33
C GLN A 127 -17.74 8.55 5.93
N ALA A 128 -18.10 7.59 6.80
CA ALA A 128 -19.39 7.60 7.50
C ALA A 128 -19.51 8.79 8.48
N SER A 129 -18.40 9.20 9.08
CA SER A 129 -18.36 10.38 9.96
C SER A 129 -18.42 11.68 9.15
N GLU A 130 -17.73 11.75 8.01
CA GLU A 130 -17.83 12.88 7.08
C GLU A 130 -19.24 13.02 6.54
N SER A 131 -19.87 11.92 6.12
CA SER A 131 -21.27 11.88 5.68
C SER A 131 -22.21 12.43 6.76
N ARG A 132 -22.03 12.04 8.03
CA ARG A 132 -22.84 12.61 9.13
C ARG A 132 -22.67 14.11 9.36
N ILE A 133 -21.48 14.65 9.07
CA ILE A 133 -21.19 16.08 9.28
C ILE A 133 -21.63 16.91 8.07
N ARG A 134 -21.41 16.39 6.87
CA ARG A 134 -21.52 17.14 5.61
C ARG A 134 -22.80 16.83 4.85
N ASP A 135 -23.31 15.61 4.94
CA ASP A 135 -24.53 15.24 4.25
C ASP A 135 -25.74 15.71 5.05
N VAL A 136 -26.64 16.39 4.38
CA VAL A 136 -27.89 16.85 4.95
C VAL A 136 -28.95 15.77 4.85
N ASP A 137 -29.82 15.69 5.86
CA ASP A 137 -31.03 14.91 5.76
C ASP A 137 -31.97 15.56 4.72
N MET A 138 -32.04 14.95 3.55
CA MET A 138 -32.86 15.42 2.43
C MET A 138 -34.33 15.57 2.79
N ALA A 139 -34.89 14.71 3.66
CA ALA A 139 -36.29 14.83 4.06
C ALA A 139 -36.51 16.11 4.85
N LYS A 140 -35.61 16.40 5.81
CA LYS A 140 -35.67 17.62 6.62
C LYS A 140 -35.47 18.88 5.79
N GLU A 141 -34.49 18.89 4.89
CA GLU A 141 -34.27 20.05 4.02
C GLU A 141 -35.41 20.23 3.01
N MET A 142 -36.03 19.18 2.49
CA MET A 142 -37.21 19.29 1.63
C MET A 142 -38.43 19.85 2.35
N VAL A 143 -38.65 19.50 3.62
CA VAL A 143 -39.71 20.11 4.45
C VAL A 143 -39.43 21.58 4.68
N LYS A 144 -38.18 21.94 4.99
CA LYS A 144 -37.77 23.33 5.20
C LYS A 144 -37.90 24.15 3.91
N TYR A 145 -37.47 23.58 2.78
CA TYR A 145 -37.63 24.16 1.45
C TYR A 145 -39.10 24.39 1.11
N THR A 146 -39.95 23.38 1.30
CA THR A 146 -41.40 23.47 1.04
C THR A 146 -42.05 24.51 1.95
N LYS A 147 -41.71 24.55 3.25
CA LYS A 147 -42.17 25.57 4.19
C LYS A 147 -41.78 26.97 3.71
N ASN A 148 -40.53 27.16 3.29
CA ASN A 148 -40.06 28.45 2.79
C ASN A 148 -40.78 28.84 1.49
N GLN A 149 -41.04 27.88 0.59
CA GLN A 149 -41.79 28.13 -0.64
C GLN A 149 -43.24 28.53 -0.36
N ILE A 150 -43.90 27.88 0.61
CA ILE A 150 -45.24 28.28 1.08
C ILE A 150 -45.20 29.68 1.71
N LEU A 151 -44.18 30.02 2.52
CA LEU A 151 -44.03 31.35 3.09
C LEU A 151 -43.83 32.43 2.03
N VAL A 152 -43.06 32.16 0.97
CA VAL A 152 -42.88 33.09 -0.16
C VAL A 152 -44.20 33.29 -0.91
N GLN A 153 -44.94 32.20 -1.18
CA GLN A 153 -46.26 32.29 -1.81
C GLN A 153 -47.26 33.06 -0.95
N ALA A 154 -47.28 32.81 0.36
CA ALA A 154 -48.12 33.54 1.32
C ALA A 154 -47.71 35.01 1.45
N GLY A 155 -46.40 35.32 1.46
CA GLY A 155 -45.88 36.69 1.46
C GLY A 155 -46.30 37.48 0.22
N ASN A 156 -46.24 36.85 -0.96
CA ASN A 156 -46.74 37.45 -2.19
C ASN A 156 -48.26 37.65 -2.18
N ALA A 157 -49.03 36.70 -1.65
CA ALA A 157 -50.48 36.84 -1.49
C ALA A 157 -50.84 37.95 -0.49
N MET A 158 -50.10 38.07 0.60
CA MET A 158 -50.26 39.16 1.59
C MET A 158 -49.89 40.52 1.00
N LEU A 159 -48.82 40.61 0.19
CA LEU A 159 -48.50 41.83 -0.55
C LEU A 159 -49.60 42.21 -1.52
N ALA A 160 -50.18 41.25 -2.24
CA ALA A 160 -51.32 41.50 -3.13
C ALA A 160 -52.56 41.99 -2.36
N GLN A 161 -52.87 41.37 -1.22
CA GLN A 161 -54.00 41.76 -0.37
C GLN A 161 -53.78 43.14 0.27
N ALA A 162 -52.58 43.42 0.76
CA ALA A 162 -52.21 44.71 1.35
C ALA A 162 -52.26 45.86 0.34
N ASN A 163 -52.03 45.58 -0.96
CA ASN A 163 -52.19 46.58 -2.02
C ASN A 163 -53.66 46.85 -2.38
N GLN A 164 -54.58 45.91 -2.15
CA GLN A 164 -56.02 46.08 -2.44
C GLN A 164 -56.81 46.72 -1.30
N GLN A 165 -56.40 46.54 -0.04
CA GLN A 165 -57.05 47.17 1.13
C GLN A 165 -57.14 48.71 1.05
N PRO A 166 -56.07 49.44 0.69
CA PRO A 166 -56.13 50.90 0.56
C PRO A 166 -57.12 51.36 -0.52
N GLN A 167 -57.25 50.62 -1.63
CA GLN A 167 -58.15 50.97 -2.75
C GLN A 167 -59.62 50.76 -2.39
N SER A 168 -59.91 49.71 -1.62
CA SER A 168 -61.27 49.42 -1.14
C SER A 168 -61.71 50.38 -0.03
N VAL A 169 -60.77 50.80 0.85
CA VAL A 169 -61.03 51.88 1.82
C VAL A 169 -61.25 53.22 1.10
N LEU A 170 -60.52 53.50 0.02
CA LEU A 170 -60.72 54.72 -0.78
C LEU A 170 -62.09 54.75 -1.50
N GLN A 171 -62.65 53.59 -1.85
CA GLN A 171 -64.02 53.48 -2.38
C GLN A 171 -65.11 53.74 -1.33
N LEU A 172 -64.87 53.37 -0.07
CA LEU A 172 -65.79 53.59 1.06
C LEU A 172 -65.78 55.04 1.58
N LEU A 173 -64.75 55.82 1.24
CA LEU A 173 -64.61 57.24 1.60
C LEU A 173 -65.08 58.19 0.47
N ARG A 174 -65.79 57.68 -0.54
CA ARG A 174 -66.37 58.44 -1.65
C ARG A 174 -67.88 58.60 -1.52
#